data_AF-A0A7X8CLW8-F1
#
_entry.id   AF-A0A7X8CLW8-F1
#
_cell.length_a   1.000
_cell.length_b   1.000
_cell.length_c   1.000
_cell.angle_alpha   90.00
_cell.angle_beta   90.00
_cell.angle_gamma   90.00
#
_symmetry.space_group_name_H-M   'P 1'
#
loop_
_entity.id
_entity.type
_entity.pdbx_description
1 polymer ?
#
loop_
_entity_poly.entity_id
_entity_poly.type
_entity_poly.pdbx_seq_one_letter_code
_entity_poly.pdbx_strand_id
1 'polypeptide(L)'
;MLIAGIISILAAVLLNPVIPIIKKMWTPTFVLVTVGIGLVLLSFFYWVIDVKNCRKWAFPFQFIGLNSITIYLGQKIIHFGVIRDFFFAGIASKFSQDTGDLILSCAYVLVCWFFLWFFYKKKIFLKV
;
A
#
# COMPACT_ATOMS: atom_id res chain seq x y z
N MET A 1 21.22 0.07 -7.70
CA MET A 1 20.33 -0.18 -6.55
C MET A 1 20.09 -1.66 -6.31
N LEU A 2 19.74 -2.45 -7.34
CA LEU A 2 19.51 -3.89 -7.20
C LEU A 2 20.69 -4.67 -6.58
N ILE A 3 21.92 -4.47 -7.11
CA ILE A 3 23.13 -5.16 -6.60
C ILE A 3 23.38 -4.80 -5.13
N ALA A 4 23.30 -3.51 -4.78
CA ALA A 4 23.43 -3.06 -3.40
C ALA A 4 22.36 -3.69 -2.50
N GLY A 5 21.11 -3.79 -2.95
CA GLY A 5 20.03 -4.44 -2.22
C GLY A 5 20.28 -5.92 -1.97
N ILE A 6 20.73 -6.66 -2.97
CA ILE A 6 21.09 -8.08 -2.85
C ILE A 6 22.26 -8.26 -1.88
N ILE A 7 23.30 -7.43 -1.98
CA ILE A 7 24.46 -7.47 -1.08
C ILE A 7 24.02 -7.20 0.36
N SER A 8 23.15 -6.21 0.60
CA SER A 8 22.65 -5.93 1.95
C SER A 8 21.86 -7.10 2.55
N ILE A 9 21.04 -7.78 1.75
CA ILE A 9 20.30 -8.98 2.20
C ILE A 9 21.28 -10.12 2.51
N LEU A 10 22.24 -10.39 1.63
CA LEU A 10 23.23 -11.44 1.83
C LEU A 10 24.09 -11.17 3.07
N ALA A 11 24.53 -9.93 3.26
CA ALA A 11 25.26 -9.52 4.45
C ALA A 11 24.44 -9.75 5.72
N ALA A 12 23.15 -9.41 5.72
CA ALA A 12 22.28 -9.66 6.87
C ALA A 12 22.12 -11.15 7.21
N VAL A 13 21.98 -12.00 6.19
CA VAL A 13 21.86 -13.45 6.35
C VAL A 13 23.17 -14.05 6.87
N LEU A 14 24.32 -13.60 6.37
CA LEU A 14 25.63 -14.03 6.84
C LEU A 14 25.92 -13.59 8.29
N LEU A 15 25.43 -12.42 8.69
CA LEU A 15 25.55 -11.94 10.07
C LEU A 15 24.50 -12.52 11.02
N ASN A 16 23.45 -13.20 10.52
CA ASN A 16 22.37 -13.76 11.34
C ASN A 16 22.84 -14.70 12.47
N PRO A 17 23.88 -15.55 12.31
CA PRO A 17 24.38 -16.39 13.40
C PRO A 17 24.98 -15.60 14.57
N VAL A 18 25.50 -14.39 14.32
CA VAL A 18 26.12 -13.53 15.33
C VAL A 18 25.10 -12.52 15.89
N ILE A 19 24.34 -11.90 15.00
CA ILE A 19 23.31 -10.90 15.30
C ILE A 19 22.00 -11.39 14.70
N PRO A 20 21.13 -12.05 15.49
CA PRO A 20 19.90 -12.63 14.97
C PRO A 20 18.99 -11.55 14.41
N ILE A 21 18.31 -11.87 13.30
CA ILE A 21 17.36 -10.96 12.65
C ILE A 21 16.10 -10.86 13.51
N ILE A 22 16.02 -9.83 14.35
CA ILE A 22 14.90 -9.62 15.29
C ILE A 22 14.25 -8.27 15.05
N LYS A 23 13.03 -8.30 14.49
CA LYS A 23 12.19 -7.10 14.28
C LYS A 23 11.89 -6.36 15.58
N LYS A 24 11.62 -7.09 16.67
CA LYS A 24 11.23 -6.50 17.97
C LYS A 24 12.31 -5.61 18.58
N MET A 25 13.58 -5.94 18.37
CA MET A 25 14.72 -5.20 18.93
C MET A 25 15.38 -4.26 17.92
N TRP A 26 14.80 -4.12 16.71
CA TRP A 26 15.38 -3.31 15.63
C TRP A 26 16.88 -3.64 15.40
N THR A 27 17.21 -4.93 15.31
CA THR A 27 18.62 -5.35 15.16
C THR A 27 19.24 -4.85 13.85
N PRO A 28 20.55 -4.56 13.80
CA PRO A 28 21.20 -4.10 12.57
C PRO A 28 21.04 -5.05 11.37
N THR A 29 21.02 -6.36 11.59
CA THR A 29 20.75 -7.37 10.54
C THR A 29 19.32 -7.26 10.01
N PHE A 30 18.33 -7.01 10.87
CA PHE A 30 16.96 -6.69 10.44
C PHE A 30 16.90 -5.40 9.61
N VAL A 31 17.67 -4.36 9.96
CA VAL A 31 17.75 -3.12 9.16
C VAL A 31 18.34 -3.41 7.78
N LEU A 32 19.43 -4.18 7.70
CA LEU A 32 20.05 -4.56 6.43
C LEU A 32 19.09 -5.35 5.52
N VAL A 33 18.31 -6.28 6.08
CA VAL A 33 17.27 -7.00 5.31
C VAL A 33 16.21 -6.04 4.78
N THR A 34 15.67 -5.16 5.63
CA THR A 34 14.58 -4.25 5.23
C THR A 34 15.03 -3.22 4.21
N VAL A 35 16.22 -2.64 4.37
CA VAL A 35 16.85 -1.74 3.38
C VAL A 35 17.11 -2.49 2.08
N GLY A 36 17.65 -3.70 2.16
CA GLY A 36 17.96 -4.50 0.98
C GLY A 36 16.73 -4.86 0.16
N ILE A 37 15.66 -5.32 0.81
CA ILE A 37 14.36 -5.57 0.17
C ILE A 37 13.80 -4.29 -0.45
N GLY A 38 13.89 -3.15 0.26
CA GLY A 38 13.48 -1.85 -0.24
C GLY A 38 14.21 -1.44 -1.53
N LEU A 39 15.53 -1.63 -1.58
CA LEU A 39 16.34 -1.33 -2.77
C LEU A 39 16.03 -2.24 -3.96
N VAL A 40 15.77 -3.52 -3.71
CA VAL A 40 15.38 -4.48 -4.76
C VAL A 40 14.01 -4.10 -5.33
N LEU A 41 13.02 -3.85 -4.47
CA LEU A 41 11.69 -3.41 -4.91
C LEU A 41 11.74 -2.07 -5.65
N LEU A 42 12.51 -1.11 -5.15
CA LEU A 42 12.70 0.19 -5.81
C LEU A 42 13.29 0.00 -7.21
N SER A 43 14.31 -0.85 -7.35
CA SER A 43 14.90 -1.14 -8.66
C SER A 43 13.93 -1.85 -9.60
N PHE A 44 13.09 -2.74 -9.09
CA PHE A 44 12.06 -3.42 -9.86
C PHE A 44 11.01 -2.42 -10.37
N PHE A 45 10.46 -1.58 -9.50
CA PHE A 45 9.46 -0.58 -9.90
C PHE A 45 10.03 0.47 -10.84
N TYR A 46 11.27 0.91 -10.62
CA TYR A 46 11.97 1.80 -11.55
C TYR A 46 12.06 1.21 -12.95
N TRP A 47 12.44 -0.07 -13.06
CA TRP A 47 12.51 -0.74 -14.36
C TRP A 47 11.14 -0.89 -15.03
N VAL A 48 10.10 -1.25 -14.28
CA VAL A 48 8.74 -1.42 -14.83
C VAL A 48 8.12 -0.08 -15.26
N ILE A 49 8.28 0.97 -14.47
CA ILE A 49 7.58 2.24 -14.66
C ILE A 49 8.36 3.17 -15.60
N ASP A 50 9.67 3.31 -15.40
CA ASP A 50 10.48 4.31 -16.11
C ASP A 50 11.16 3.72 -17.35
N VAL A 51 11.70 2.50 -17.27
CA VAL A 51 12.38 1.87 -18.41
C VAL A 51 11.37 1.25 -19.39
N LYS A 52 10.42 0.46 -18.88
CA LYS A 52 9.38 -0.20 -19.70
C LYS A 52 8.17 0.70 -19.99
N ASN A 53 8.10 1.89 -19.40
CA ASN A 53 6.97 2.83 -19.56
C ASN A 53 5.58 2.22 -19.25
N CYS A 54 5.50 1.17 -18.43
CA CYS A 54 4.24 0.52 -18.06
C CYS A 54 3.50 1.30 -16.96
N ARG A 55 3.10 2.55 -17.24
CA ARG A 55 2.54 3.48 -16.24
C ARG A 55 1.06 3.30 -15.97
N LYS A 56 0.31 2.71 -16.92
CA LYS A 56 -1.17 2.61 -16.86
C LYS A 56 -1.66 1.82 -15.64
N TRP A 57 -0.96 0.76 -15.25
CA TRP A 57 -1.33 -0.06 -14.09
C TRP A 57 -0.94 0.58 -12.75
N ALA A 58 0.07 1.45 -12.72
CA ALA A 58 0.49 2.18 -11.53
C ALA A 58 -0.43 3.37 -11.19
N PHE A 59 -1.17 3.88 -12.18
CA PHE A 59 -2.07 5.02 -12.03
C PHE A 59 -3.07 4.91 -10.86
N PRO A 60 -3.82 3.80 -10.67
CA PRO A 60 -4.72 3.64 -9.52
C PRO A 60 -4.02 3.67 -8.16
N PHE A 61 -2.75 3.27 -8.08
CA PHE A 61 -1.98 3.28 -6.84
C PHE A 61 -1.34 4.64 -6.55
N GLN A 62 -1.07 5.42 -7.61
CA GLN A 62 -0.40 6.71 -7.50
C GLN A 62 -1.16 7.70 -6.63
N PHE A 63 -2.46 7.90 -6.88
CA PHE A 63 -3.22 8.87 -6.09
C PHE A 63 -3.53 8.41 -4.67
N ILE A 64 -3.55 7.10 -4.41
CA ILE A 64 -3.62 6.57 -3.04
C ILE A 64 -2.35 6.94 -2.27
N GLY A 65 -1.18 6.75 -2.90
CA GLY A 65 0.10 7.12 -2.31
C GLY A 65 0.24 8.64 -2.08
N LEU A 66 -0.15 9.44 -3.07
CA LEU A 66 -0.06 10.91 -3.00
C LEU A 66 -0.99 11.54 -1.95
N ASN A 67 -2.09 10.87 -1.58
CA ASN A 67 -3.08 11.36 -0.61
C ASN A 67 -3.20 10.45 0.62
N SER A 68 -2.11 9.78 0.99
CA SER A 68 -2.08 8.85 2.13
C SER A 68 -2.48 9.52 3.46
N ILE A 69 -2.06 10.76 3.69
CA ILE A 69 -2.46 11.50 4.91
C ILE A 69 -3.93 11.92 4.87
N THR A 70 -4.45 12.27 3.69
CA THR A 70 -5.85 12.64 3.48
C THR A 70 -6.77 11.49 3.83
N ILE A 71 -6.46 10.26 3.40
CA ILE A 71 -7.30 9.10 3.76
C ILE A 71 -7.17 8.72 5.23
N TYR A 72 -5.98 8.84 5.82
CA TYR A 72 -5.78 8.58 7.25
C TYR A 72 -6.63 9.53 8.12
N LEU A 73 -6.59 10.83 7.84
CA LEU A 73 -7.42 11.81 8.55
C LEU A 73 -8.89 11.68 8.15
N GLY A 74 -9.16 11.45 6.87
CA GLY A 74 -10.51 11.27 6.33
C GLY A 74 -11.24 10.14 7.02
N GLN A 75 -10.59 9.02 7.32
CA GLN A 75 -11.20 7.90 8.05
C GLN A 75 -11.61 8.25 9.49
N LYS A 76 -11.00 9.27 10.10
CA LYS A 76 -11.40 9.76 11.43
C LYS A 76 -12.57 10.75 11.38
N ILE A 77 -12.74 11.44 10.27
CA ILE A 77 -13.76 12.50 10.10
C ILE A 77 -15.00 11.97 9.39
N ILE A 78 -14.81 11.05 8.44
CA ILE A 78 -15.84 10.52 7.54
C ILE A 78 -16.04 9.03 7.84
N HIS A 79 -17.29 8.66 8.16
CA HIS A 79 -17.68 7.26 8.34
C HIS A 79 -17.90 6.58 6.98
N PHE A 80 -16.82 6.16 6.32
CA PHE A 80 -16.87 5.47 5.02
C PHE A 80 -17.70 4.18 5.03
N GLY A 81 -17.88 3.54 6.20
CA GLY A 81 -18.75 2.37 6.36
C GLY A 81 -20.22 2.67 6.05
N VAL A 82 -20.73 3.83 6.50
CA VAL A 82 -22.12 4.24 6.23
C VAL A 82 -22.33 4.50 4.74
N ILE A 83 -21.34 5.11 4.08
CA ILE A 83 -21.37 5.37 2.64
C ILE A 83 -21.36 4.05 1.87
N ARG A 84 -20.49 3.10 2.26
CA ARG A 84 -20.48 1.74 1.69
C ARG A 84 -21.85 1.10 1.83
N ASP A 85 -22.43 1.10 3.03
CA ASP A 85 -23.67 0.39 3.30
C ASP A 85 -24.85 1.01 2.51
N PHE A 86 -24.90 2.33 2.42
CA PHE A 86 -25.90 3.03 1.62
C PHE A 86 -25.89 2.59 0.14
N PHE A 87 -24.72 2.41 -0.47
CA PHE A 87 -24.61 2.06 -1.89
C PHE A 87 -24.60 0.54 -2.15
N PHE A 88 -24.05 -0.26 -1.23
CA PHE A 88 -23.72 -1.67 -1.50
C PHE A 88 -24.40 -2.68 -0.58
N ALA A 89 -25.05 -2.28 0.54
CA ALA A 89 -25.70 -3.23 1.44
C ALA A 89 -26.88 -3.97 0.78
N GLY A 90 -27.65 -3.28 -0.07
CA GLY A 90 -28.76 -3.89 -0.82
C GLY A 90 -28.33 -4.88 -1.90
N ILE A 91 -27.07 -4.79 -2.36
CA ILE A 91 -26.47 -5.75 -3.30
C ILE A 91 -25.88 -6.92 -2.52
N ALA A 92 -25.16 -6.64 -1.43
CA ALA A 92 -24.56 -7.65 -0.57
C ALA A 92 -25.60 -8.58 0.07
N SER A 93 -26.77 -8.06 0.44
CA SER A 93 -27.85 -8.85 1.04
C SER A 93 -28.50 -9.88 0.11
N LYS A 94 -28.21 -9.84 -1.20
CA LYS A 94 -28.70 -10.82 -2.18
C LYS A 94 -27.81 -12.05 -2.32
N PHE A 95 -26.62 -12.04 -1.72
CA PHE A 95 -25.66 -13.13 -1.79
C PHE A 95 -25.55 -13.87 -0.46
N SER A 96 -24.89 -15.03 -0.46
CA SER A 96 -24.56 -15.75 0.78
C SER A 96 -23.67 -14.88 1.68
N GLN A 97 -23.72 -15.12 2.99
CA GLN A 97 -23.03 -14.30 4.00
C GLN A 97 -21.54 -14.11 3.70
N ASP A 98 -20.82 -15.17 3.33
CA ASP A 98 -19.40 -15.10 2.97
C ASP A 98 -19.13 -14.20 1.75
N THR A 99 -20.00 -14.29 0.74
CA THR A 99 -19.85 -13.49 -0.48
C THR A 99 -20.26 -12.04 -0.23
N GLY A 100 -21.28 -11.82 0.61
CA GLY A 100 -21.71 -10.50 1.04
C GLY A 100 -20.61 -9.72 1.76
N ASP A 101 -19.90 -10.37 2.68
CA ASP A 101 -18.79 -9.75 3.43
C ASP A 101 -17.60 -9.39 2.54
N LEU A 102 -17.29 -10.23 1.55
CA LEU A 102 -16.29 -9.91 0.53
C LEU A 102 -16.71 -8.71 -0.33
N ILE A 103 -17.96 -8.68 -0.78
CA ILE A 103 -18.51 -7.56 -1.56
C ILE A 103 -18.43 -6.27 -0.74
N LEU A 104 -18.81 -6.30 0.53
CA LEU A 104 -18.73 -5.13 1.41
C LEU A 104 -17.29 -4.69 1.65
N SER A 105 -16.35 -5.62 1.82
CA SER A 105 -14.93 -5.29 1.96
C SER A 105 -14.36 -4.63 0.70
N CYS A 106 -14.67 -5.16 -0.48
CA CYS A 106 -14.32 -4.54 -1.76
C CYS A 106 -14.98 -3.18 -1.94
N ALA A 107 -16.27 -3.06 -1.60
CA ALA A 107 -17.01 -1.81 -1.67
C ALA A 107 -16.41 -0.72 -0.77
N TYR A 108 -15.96 -1.08 0.44
CA TYR A 108 -15.26 -0.15 1.33
C TYR A 108 -14.00 0.44 0.67
N VAL A 109 -13.17 -0.43 0.09
CA VAL A 109 -11.95 -0.03 -0.62
C VAL A 109 -12.31 0.85 -1.83
N LEU A 110 -13.35 0.49 -2.59
CA LEU A 110 -13.81 1.27 -3.74
C LEU A 110 -14.32 2.66 -3.34
N VAL A 111 -15.06 2.78 -2.24
CA VAL A 111 -15.54 4.08 -1.74
C VAL A 111 -14.36 4.96 -1.32
N CYS A 112 -13.39 4.40 -0.58
CA CYS A 112 -12.17 5.12 -0.20
C CYS A 112 -11.36 5.53 -1.44
N TRP A 113 -11.25 4.63 -2.41
CA TRP A 113 -10.56 4.87 -3.67
C TRP A 113 -11.21 5.99 -4.47
N PHE A 114 -12.54 6.00 -4.58
CA PHE A 114 -13.29 7.03 -5.30
C PHE A 114 -13.16 8.40 -4.62
N PHE A 115 -13.19 8.43 -3.29
CA PHE A 115 -12.92 9.63 -2.51
C PHE A 115 -11.53 10.21 -2.79
N LEU A 116 -10.49 9.37 -2.78
CA LEU A 116 -9.12 9.78 -3.09
C LEU A 116 -8.95 10.21 -4.55
N TRP A 117 -9.62 9.51 -5.47
CA TRP A 117 -9.64 9.88 -6.88
C TRP A 117 -10.27 11.26 -7.11
N PHE A 118 -11.35 11.58 -6.39
CA PHE A 118 -11.97 12.92 -6.42
C PHE A 118 -11.00 14.01 -5.94
N PHE A 119 -10.31 13.79 -4.82
CA PHE A 119 -9.30 14.72 -4.30
C PHE A 119 -8.14 14.90 -5.28
N TYR A 120 -7.68 13.81 -5.91
CA TYR A 120 -6.63 13.85 -6.92
C TYR A 120 -7.06 14.64 -8.17
N LYS A 121 -8.29 14.42 -8.66
CA LYS A 121 -8.87 15.21 -9.77
C LYS A 121 -8.92 16.70 -9.45
N LYS A 122 -9.20 17.07 -8.21
CA LYS A 122 -9.22 18.46 -7.74
C LYS A 122 -7.84 19.01 -7.38
N LYS A 123 -6.78 18.20 -7.49
CA LYS A 123 -5.39 18.54 -7.11
C LYS A 123 -5.27 19.06 -5.66
N ILE A 124 -6.14 18.59 -4.77
CA ILE A 124 -6.11 18.94 -3.35
C ILE A 124 -5.22 17.90 -2.66
N PHE A 125 -4.03 18.34 -2.22
CA PHE A 125 -3.09 17.51 -1.48
C PHE A 125 -2.87 18.13 -0.12
N LEU A 126 -3.29 17.44 0.93
CA LEU A 126 -2.94 17.82 2.30
C LEU A 126 -1.47 17.49 2.51
N LYS A 127 -0.68 18.50 2.85
CA LYS A 127 0.72 18.37 3.26
C LYS A 127 0.82 18.81 4.72
N VAL A 128 1.60 18.09 5.49
CA VAL A 128 1.98 18.43 6.86
C VAL A 128 3.42 18.89 6.84
#